data_AF-A0A7X0HQ09-F1
#
_entry.id   AF-A0A7X0HQ09-F1
#
_cell.length_a   1.000
_cell.length_b   1.000
_cell.length_c   1.000
_cell.angle_alpha   90.00
_cell.angle_beta   90.00
_cell.angle_gamma   90.00
#
_symmetry.space_group_name_H-M   'P 1'
#
loop_
_entity.id
_entity.type
_entity.pdbx_description
1 polymer ?
#
loop_
_entity_poly.entity_id
_entity_poly.type
_entity_poly.pdbx_seq_one_letter_code
_entity_poly.pdbx_strand_id
1 'polypeptide(L)'
;MKLTIYYDGQFYVGIVETVDGNTLRAYRNIFGPEPNDQDVLEFIYSDLLSLIERNKQKGLIADQDIQKKINPKRLQRIVSKEIKQAGVSTKAQEAIKEQYDLRKKEKVMKNKQLRDKQKQDKREKKILKAKNKHRGK
;
A
#
# COMPACT_ATOMS: atom_id res chain seq x y z
N MET A 1 -3.02 -20.37 10.98
CA MET A 1 -4.32 -19.84 10.56
C MET A 1 -4.10 -18.51 9.85
N LYS A 2 -4.72 -18.28 8.69
CA LYS A 2 -4.53 -17.08 7.86
C LYS A 2 -5.89 -16.53 7.45
N LEU A 3 -6.14 -15.24 7.63
CA LEU A 3 -7.32 -14.55 7.12
C LEU A 3 -6.93 -13.71 5.89
N THR A 4 -7.59 -13.93 4.77
CA THR A 4 -7.42 -13.15 3.54
C THR A 4 -8.74 -12.45 3.24
N ILE A 5 -8.72 -11.13 3.13
CA ILE A 5 -9.89 -10.33 2.76
C ILE A 5 -9.68 -9.80 1.35
N TYR A 6 -10.67 -9.96 0.49
CA TYR A 6 -10.66 -9.44 -0.86
C TYR A 6 -12.07 -9.01 -1.29
N TYR A 7 -12.13 -8.16 -2.31
CA TYR A 7 -13.39 -7.73 -2.92
C TYR A 7 -13.73 -8.65 -4.11
N ASP A 8 -14.90 -9.28 -4.10
CA ASP A 8 -15.32 -10.24 -5.15
C ASP A 8 -16.09 -9.60 -6.31
N GLY A 9 -16.26 -8.28 -6.28
CA GLY A 9 -17.05 -7.52 -7.27
C GLY A 9 -18.39 -7.05 -6.73
N GLN A 10 -18.91 -7.69 -5.68
CA GLN A 10 -20.17 -7.30 -5.03
C GLN A 10 -19.98 -7.01 -3.53
N PHE A 11 -19.19 -7.83 -2.84
CA PHE A 11 -18.95 -7.72 -1.40
C PHE A 11 -17.48 -7.94 -1.04
N TYR A 12 -17.09 -7.47 0.14
CA TYR A 12 -15.86 -7.88 0.79
C TYR A 12 -16.05 -9.26 1.42
N VAL A 13 -15.17 -10.19 1.06
CA VAL A 13 -15.21 -11.59 1.48
C VAL A 13 -13.93 -11.91 2.25
N GLY A 14 -14.09 -12.47 3.44
CA GLY A 14 -13.01 -13.04 4.24
C GLY A 14 -12.91 -14.55 4.03
N ILE A 15 -11.73 -15.03 3.67
CA ILE A 15 -11.39 -16.45 3.68
C ILE A 15 -10.42 -16.72 4.82
N VAL A 16 -10.81 -17.61 5.73
CA VAL A 16 -9.97 -18.09 6.82
C VAL A 16 -9.45 -19.47 6.46
N GLU A 17 -8.14 -19.61 6.35
CA GLU A 17 -7.44 -20.86 6.12
C GLU A 17 -6.85 -21.39 7.44
N THR A 18 -7.24 -22.59 7.85
CA THR A 18 -6.62 -23.35 8.94
C THR A 18 -5.93 -24.59 8.40
N VAL A 19 -4.73 -24.87 8.90
CA VAL A 19 -3.97 -26.08 8.58
C VAL A 19 -3.85 -26.88 9.86
N ASP A 20 -4.61 -27.97 9.93
CA ASP A 20 -4.54 -28.93 11.04
C ASP A 20 -3.81 -30.17 10.52
N GLY A 21 -2.52 -30.27 10.85
CA GLY A 21 -1.63 -31.33 10.37
C GLY A 21 -1.47 -31.29 8.84
N ASN A 22 -2.06 -32.28 8.17
CA ASN A 22 -2.04 -32.43 6.71
C ASN A 22 -3.39 -32.09 6.06
N THR A 23 -4.31 -31.46 6.80
CA THR A 23 -5.63 -31.07 6.29
C THR A 23 -5.78 -29.57 6.27
N LEU A 24 -6.09 -29.01 5.09
CA LEU A 24 -6.44 -27.61 4.90
C LEU A 24 -7.96 -27.48 5.03
N ARG A 25 -8.41 -26.54 5.86
CA ARG A 25 -9.80 -26.14 5.94
C ARG A 25 -9.89 -24.65 5.64
N ALA A 26 -10.93 -24.28 4.90
CA ALA A 26 -11.19 -22.90 4.53
C ALA A 26 -12.63 -22.53 4.91
N TYR A 27 -12.80 -21.34 5.49
CA TYR A 27 -14.10 -20.81 5.89
C TYR A 27 -14.33 -19.47 5.20
N ARG A 28 -15.51 -19.29 4.62
CA ARG A 28 -15.92 -18.05 3.96
C ARG A 28 -16.81 -17.24 4.90
N ASN A 29 -16.47 -15.98 5.09
CA ASN A 29 -17.33 -14.97 5.71
C ASN A 29 -17.58 -13.81 4.73
N ILE A 30 -18.79 -13.27 4.70
CA ILE A 30 -19.14 -12.12 3.87
C ILE A 30 -19.29 -10.92 4.78
N PHE A 31 -18.43 -9.92 4.61
CA PHE A 31 -18.48 -8.66 5.36
C PHE A 31 -19.51 -7.68 4.78
N GLY A 32 -19.74 -7.75 3.46
CA GLY A 32 -20.64 -6.83 2.76
C GLY A 32 -19.86 -5.61 2.23
N PRO A 33 -20.05 -4.40 2.78
CA PRO A 33 -19.23 -3.23 2.44
C PRO A 33 -17.77 -3.40 2.89
N GLU A 34 -16.91 -2.43 2.55
CA GLU A 34 -15.52 -2.42 3.00
C GLU A 34 -15.44 -2.48 4.53
N PRO A 35 -14.90 -3.58 5.12
CA PRO A 35 -14.85 -3.72 6.56
C PRO A 35 -13.78 -2.78 7.11
N ASN A 36 -14.10 -2.08 8.19
CA ASN A 36 -13.11 -1.33 8.94
C ASN A 36 -12.24 -2.29 9.76
N ASP A 37 -11.07 -1.83 10.20
CA ASP A 37 -10.14 -2.64 11.00
C ASP A 37 -10.82 -3.20 12.26
N GLN A 38 -11.71 -2.42 12.87
CA GLN A 38 -12.48 -2.82 14.04
C GLN A 38 -13.48 -3.94 13.74
N ASP A 39 -14.16 -3.89 12.59
CA ASP A 39 -15.12 -4.92 12.16
C ASP A 39 -14.40 -6.25 11.92
N VAL A 40 -13.21 -6.19 11.33
CA VAL A 40 -12.35 -7.37 11.13
C VAL A 40 -11.91 -7.97 12.47
N LEU A 41 -11.52 -7.13 13.43
CA LEU A 41 -11.14 -7.58 14.77
C LEU A 41 -12.31 -8.20 15.53
N GLU A 42 -13.49 -7.60 15.47
CA GLU A 42 -14.70 -8.12 16.11
C GLU A 42 -15.07 -9.50 15.54
N PHE A 43 -15.01 -9.66 14.22
CA PHE A 43 -15.18 -10.96 13.58
C PHE A 43 -14.17 -12.00 14.10
N ILE A 44 -12.89 -11.63 14.24
CA ILE A 44 -11.84 -12.53 14.72
C ILE A 44 -12.09 -12.98 16.17
N TYR A 45 -12.53 -12.09 17.05
CA TYR A 45 -12.71 -12.40 18.47
C TYR A 45 -14.04 -13.10 18.77
N SER A 46 -15.12 -12.74 18.08
CA SER A 46 -16.48 -13.14 18.44
C SER A 46 -17.02 -14.27 17.56
N ASP A 47 -16.87 -14.12 16.24
CA ASP A 47 -17.59 -14.96 15.28
C ASP A 47 -16.74 -16.09 14.70
N LEU A 48 -15.43 -15.88 14.61
CA LEU A 48 -14.52 -16.79 13.94
C LEU A 48 -14.49 -18.18 14.57
N LEU A 49 -14.42 -18.24 15.90
CA LEU A 49 -14.40 -19.49 16.64
C LEU A 49 -15.71 -20.25 16.45
N SER A 50 -16.84 -19.55 16.56
CA SER A 50 -18.18 -20.08 16.30
C SER A 50 -18.34 -20.61 14.87
N LEU A 51 -17.76 -19.91 13.88
CA LEU A 51 -17.79 -20.31 12.47
C LEU A 51 -17.02 -21.62 12.25
N ILE A 52 -15.84 -21.75 12.87
CA ILE A 52 -14.98 -22.93 12.78
C ILE A 52 -15.65 -24.15 13.43
N GLU A 53 -16.23 -23.96 14.61
CA GLU A 53 -16.90 -25.03 15.36
C GLU A 53 -18.15 -25.55 14.66
N ARG A 54 -18.98 -24.65 14.11
CA ARG A 54 -20.20 -25.00 13.39
C ARG A 54 -19.93 -25.72 12.08
N ASN A 55 -18.85 -25.36 11.39
CA ASN A 55 -18.50 -25.90 10.08
C ASN A 55 -17.29 -26.84 10.16
N LYS A 56 -17.40 -27.94 10.91
CA LYS A 56 -16.41 -29.04 10.87
C LYS A 56 -16.50 -29.79 9.53
N GLN A 57 -16.09 -29.14 8.45
CA GLN A 57 -16.01 -29.76 7.13
C GLN A 57 -14.83 -30.75 7.09
N LYS A 58 -14.96 -31.80 6.26
CA LYS A 58 -13.82 -32.67 5.92
C LYS A 58 -12.79 -31.81 5.20
N GLY A 59 -11.67 -31.52 5.88
CA GLY A 59 -10.55 -30.79 5.28
C GLY A 59 -10.01 -31.54 4.07
N LEU A 60 -9.58 -30.79 3.07
CA LEU A 60 -8.85 -31.36 1.94
C LEU A 60 -7.44 -31.70 2.40
N ILE A 61 -6.82 -32.73 1.82
CA ILE A 61 -5.40 -33.00 2.06
C ILE A 61 -4.66 -31.75 1.59
N ALA A 62 -4.06 -31.03 2.53
CA ALA A 62 -3.12 -29.99 2.22
C ALA A 62 -1.91 -30.72 1.65
N ASP A 63 -1.79 -30.76 0.33
CA ASP A 63 -0.45 -30.80 -0.25
C ASP A 63 0.23 -29.58 0.35
N GLN A 64 1.11 -29.83 1.33
CA GLN A 64 2.04 -28.83 1.75
C GLN A 64 2.87 -28.56 0.51
N ASP A 65 2.41 -27.61 -0.30
CA ASP A 65 3.27 -26.82 -1.14
C ASP A 65 4.17 -26.10 -0.13
N ILE A 66 5.18 -26.84 0.33
CA ILE A 66 6.43 -26.31 0.82
C ILE A 66 6.81 -25.39 -0.32
N GLN A 67 6.47 -24.11 -0.18
CA GLN A 67 6.88 -23.10 -1.13
C GLN A 67 8.39 -23.18 -1.13
N LYS A 68 8.93 -23.97 -2.06
CA LYS A 68 10.36 -24.24 -2.16
C LYS A 68 10.97 -22.86 -2.23
N LYS A 69 11.80 -22.50 -1.24
CA LYS A 69 12.44 -21.18 -1.17
C LYS A 69 12.94 -20.82 -2.57
N ILE A 70 12.20 -19.95 -3.26
CA ILE A 70 12.55 -19.56 -4.61
C ILE A 70 13.74 -18.63 -4.43
N ASN A 71 14.84 -18.94 -5.13
CA ASN A 71 16.01 -18.06 -5.11
C ASN A 71 15.55 -16.63 -5.46
N PRO A 72 15.95 -15.59 -4.70
CA PRO A 72 15.54 -14.21 -4.94
C PRO A 72 15.70 -13.75 -6.39
N LYS A 73 16.74 -14.23 -7.08
CA LYS A 73 16.99 -13.95 -8.51
C LYS A 73 15.91 -14.53 -9.43
N ARG A 74 15.37 -15.71 -9.08
CA ARG A 74 14.29 -16.37 -9.83
C ARG A 74 12.95 -15.68 -9.56
N LEU A 75 12.70 -15.24 -8.32
CA LEU A 75 11.51 -14.46 -7.96
C LEU A 75 11.46 -13.13 -8.74
N GLN A 76 12.57 -12.38 -8.77
CA GLN A 76 12.67 -11.14 -9.54
C GLN A 76 12.39 -11.34 -11.04
N ARG A 77 12.84 -12.47 -11.62
CA ARG A 77 12.58 -12.80 -13.02
C ARG A 77 11.11 -13.11 -13.31
N ILE A 78 10.43 -13.81 -12.40
CA ILE A 78 8.99 -14.12 -12.52
C ILE A 78 8.19 -12.83 -12.47
N VAL A 79 8.44 -12.00 -11.44
CA VAL A 79 7.80 -10.67 -11.31
C VAL A 79 8.04 -9.81 -12.55
N SER A 80 9.27 -9.75 -13.07
CA SER A 80 9.58 -9.00 -14.29
C SER A 80 8.86 -9.54 -15.53
N LYS A 81 8.59 -10.85 -15.59
CA LYS A 81 7.90 -11.50 -16.71
C LYS A 81 6.39 -11.26 -16.64
N GLU A 82 5.82 -11.35 -15.44
CA GLU A 82 4.41 -11.04 -15.18
C GLU A 82 4.10 -9.56 -15.46
N ILE A 83 4.96 -8.64 -15.02
CA ILE A 83 4.83 -7.20 -15.34
C ILE A 83 4.84 -6.96 -16.86
N LYS A 84 5.64 -7.74 -17.62
CA LYS A 84 5.67 -7.65 -19.09
C LYS A 84 4.45 -8.29 -19.76
N GLN A 85 3.81 -9.27 -19.14
CA GLN A 85 2.63 -9.95 -19.66
C GLN A 85 1.32 -9.24 -19.29
N ALA A 86 1.27 -8.59 -18.13
CA ALA A 86 0.11 -7.89 -17.61
C ALA A 86 -0.01 -6.48 -18.22
N GLY A 87 -0.37 -6.41 -19.51
CA GLY A 87 -1.28 -5.43 -20.14
C GLY A 87 -1.07 -3.92 -20.02
N VAL A 88 -0.20 -3.39 -19.16
CA VAL A 88 0.10 -1.95 -19.13
C VAL A 88 1.06 -1.70 -20.28
N SER A 89 0.57 -1.08 -21.36
CA SER A 89 1.43 -0.74 -22.49
C SER A 89 2.69 -0.03 -21.97
N THR A 90 3.85 -0.44 -22.47
CA THR A 90 5.16 0.16 -22.13
C THR A 90 5.13 1.69 -22.20
N LYS A 91 4.32 2.24 -23.12
CA LYS A 91 4.05 3.67 -23.27
C LYS A 91 3.39 4.32 -22.05
N ALA A 92 2.45 3.65 -21.39
CA ALA A 92 1.81 4.18 -20.18
C ALA A 92 2.80 4.23 -19.00
N GLN A 93 3.70 3.25 -18.90
CA GLN A 93 4.77 3.26 -17.91
C GLN A 93 5.81 4.35 -18.20
N GLU A 94 6.18 4.54 -19.47
CA GLU A 94 7.04 5.65 -19.89
C GLU A 94 6.41 7.01 -19.58
N ALA A 95 5.13 7.21 -19.87
CA ALA A 95 4.42 8.45 -19.58
C ALA A 95 4.36 8.77 -18.07
N ILE A 96 4.13 7.76 -17.22
CA ILE A 96 4.14 7.93 -15.75
C ILE A 96 5.54 8.34 -15.27
N LYS A 97 6.60 7.73 -15.84
CA LYS A 97 7.98 8.04 -15.50
C LYS A 97 8.37 9.45 -15.92
N GLU A 98 8.00 9.86 -17.13
CA GLU A 98 8.21 11.22 -17.62
C GLU A 98 7.49 12.25 -16.74
N GLN A 99 6.23 11.99 -16.37
CA GLN A 99 5.47 12.86 -15.48
C GLN A 99 6.13 12.98 -14.10
N TYR A 100 6.67 11.89 -13.58
CA TYR A 100 7.40 11.89 -12.30
C TYR A 100 8.67 12.74 -12.38
N ASP A 101 9.46 12.61 -13.45
CA ASP A 101 10.68 13.37 -13.66
C ASP A 101 10.41 14.88 -13.85
N LEU A 102 9.32 15.24 -14.54
CA LEU A 102 8.87 16.62 -14.67
C LEU A 102 8.50 17.22 -13.31
N ARG A 103 7.66 16.53 -12.52
CA ARG A 103 7.27 16.98 -11.17
C ARG A 103 8.48 17.18 -10.25
N LYS A 104 9.49 16.31 -10.36
CA LYS A 104 10.73 16.43 -9.60
C LYS A 104 11.47 17.72 -9.93
N LYS A 105 11.59 18.06 -11.23
CA LYS A 105 12.22 19.31 -11.69
C LYS A 105 11.43 20.54 -11.23
N GLU A 106 10.11 20.53 -11.37
CA GLU A 106 9.23 21.62 -10.94
C GLU A 106 9.36 21.88 -9.43
N LYS A 107 9.39 20.83 -8.61
CA LYS A 107 9.57 20.95 -7.16
C LYS A 107 10.90 21.64 -6.80
N VAL A 108 11.99 21.27 -7.48
CA VAL A 108 13.31 21.89 -7.25
C VAL A 108 13.28 23.37 -7.62
N MET A 109 12.70 23.72 -8.77
CA MET A 109 12.57 25.11 -9.22
C MET A 109 11.71 25.94 -8.25
N LYS A 110 10.55 25.43 -7.83
CA LYS A 110 9.67 26.08 -6.87
C LYS A 110 10.34 26.32 -5.53
N ASN A 111 11.07 25.33 -5.02
CA ASN A 111 11.80 25.46 -3.76
C ASN A 111 12.93 26.50 -3.86
N LYS A 112 13.63 26.57 -5.00
CA LYS A 112 14.66 27.59 -5.24
C LYS A 112 14.04 29.00 -5.24
N GLN A 113 12.96 29.20 -5.98
CA GLN A 113 12.23 30.48 -6.04
C GLN A 113 11.74 30.91 -4.66
N LEU A 114 11.17 30.00 -3.87
CA LEU A 114 10.71 30.30 -2.51
C LEU A 114 11.88 30.75 -1.61
N ARG A 115 13.02 30.05 -1.70
CA ARG A 115 14.21 30.36 -0.91
C ARG A 115 14.80 31.73 -1.26
N ASP A 116 14.81 32.08 -2.55
CA ASP A 116 15.34 33.36 -3.01
C ASP A 116 14.41 34.52 -2.62
N LYS A 117 13.08 34.33 -2.73
CA LYS A 117 12.09 35.31 -2.24
C LYS A 117 12.24 35.57 -0.73
N GLN A 118 12.36 34.51 0.08
CA GLN A 118 12.58 34.64 1.52
C GLN A 118 13.90 35.38 1.86
N LYS A 119 14.95 35.21 1.06
CA LYS A 119 16.21 35.95 1.24
C LYS A 119 16.05 37.43 0.91
N GLN A 120 15.36 37.76 -0.18
CA GLN A 120 15.07 39.15 -0.56
C GLN A 120 14.25 39.85 0.52
N ASP A 121 13.14 39.25 0.96
CA ASP A 121 12.29 39.81 2.03
C ASP A 121 13.09 40.08 3.32
N LYS A 122 13.97 39.15 3.71
CA LYS A 122 14.85 39.32 4.88
C LYS A 122 15.83 40.48 4.68
N ARG A 123 16.38 40.66 3.48
CA ARG A 123 17.32 41.75 3.16
C ARG A 123 16.61 43.09 3.17
N GLU A 124 15.44 43.20 2.56
CA GLU A 124 14.63 44.42 2.53
C GLU A 124 14.25 44.87 3.94
N LYS A 125 13.79 43.93 4.79
CA LYS A 125 13.51 44.20 6.21
C LYS A 125 14.75 44.71 6.96
N LYS A 126 15.94 44.17 6.68
CA LYS A 126 17.20 44.66 7.28
C LYS A 126 17.53 46.08 6.83
N ILE A 127 17.39 46.38 5.54
CA ILE A 127 17.63 47.72 4.98
C ILE A 127 16.65 48.74 5.60
N LEU A 128 15.37 48.41 5.67
CA LEU A 128 14.35 49.29 6.26
C LEU A 128 14.63 49.56 7.75
N LYS A 129 15.01 48.54 8.51
CA LYS A 129 15.42 48.69 9.92
C LYS A 129 16.65 49.59 10.06
N ALA A 130 17.65 49.45 9.19
CA ALA A 130 18.84 50.29 9.20
C ALA A 130 18.50 51.76 8.88
N LYS A 131 17.66 52.01 7.87
CA LYS A 131 17.17 53.36 7.53
C LYS A 131 16.41 54.01 8.68
N ASN A 132 15.51 53.27 9.34
CA ASN A 132 14.75 53.79 10.48
C ASN A 132 15.65 54.14 11.68
N LYS A 133 16.68 53.32 11.96
CA LYS A 133 17.67 53.63 13.00
C LYS A 133 18.47 54.90 12.70
N HIS A 134 18.78 55.16 11.43
CA HIS A 134 19.54 56.35 11.03
C HIS A 134 18.67 57.63 11.05
N ARG A 135 17.36 57.53 10.84
CA ARG A 135 16.42 58.68 10.88
C ARG A 135 16.02 59.09 12.30
N GLY A 136 16.24 58.25 13.30
CA GLY A 136 15.94 58.53 14.71
C GLY A 136 17.11 59.16 15.49
N LYS A 137 18.13 59.68 14.79
CA LYS A 137 19.20 60.52 15.34
C LYS A 137 19.03 61.95 14.85
#